data_AF-A0A941IP83-F1
#
_entry.id   AF-A0A941IP83-F1
#
_cell.length_a   1.000
_cell.length_b   1.000
_cell.length_c   1.000
_cell.angle_alpha   90.00
_cell.angle_beta   90.00
_cell.angle_gamma   90.00
#
_symmetry.space_group_name_H-M   'P 1'
#
loop_
_entity.id
_entity.type
_entity.pdbx_description
1 polymer ?
#
loop_
_entity_poly.entity_id
_entity_poly.type
_entity_poly.pdbx_seq_one_letter_code
_entity_poly.pdbx_strand_id
1 'polypeptide(L)'
;MTEEEFHPWLAELGAYVVGALEPDEAQALRRHLGTCPVCQAQYAELSSAAGLLATVPAEAFEAADGRSAAHLAGPDPAMWERLRARAGLADAAQPATRPAPT
;
A
#
# COMPACT_ATOMS: atom_id res chain seq x y z
N MET A 1 -19.68 -19.09 -0.49
CA MET A 1 -18.86 -18.23 0.39
C MET A 1 -18.04 -19.16 1.25
N THR A 2 -17.02 -19.79 0.66
CA THR A 2 -16.08 -20.62 1.40
C THR A 2 -14.91 -19.75 1.82
N GLU A 3 -14.30 -20.05 2.95
CA GLU A 3 -13.09 -19.43 3.50
C GLU A 3 -11.84 -19.61 2.58
N GLU A 4 -12.02 -19.87 1.28
CA GLU A 4 -11.02 -20.31 0.29
C GLU A 4 -10.29 -19.18 -0.47
N GLU A 5 -10.56 -17.90 -0.20
CA GLU A 5 -9.90 -16.77 -0.89
C GLU A 5 -9.14 -15.81 0.06
N PHE A 6 -8.71 -16.27 1.23
CA PHE A 6 -7.80 -15.49 2.08
C PHE A 6 -6.43 -16.17 2.16
N HIS A 7 -5.52 -15.79 1.25
CA HIS A 7 -4.11 -16.17 1.37
C HIS A 7 -3.49 -15.34 2.51
N PRO A 8 -3.18 -15.91 3.69
CA PRO A 8 -2.77 -15.13 4.87
C PRO A 8 -1.51 -14.28 4.62
N TRP A 9 -0.62 -14.79 3.76
CA TRP A 9 0.59 -14.14 3.30
C TRP A 9 0.38 -12.83 2.52
N LEU A 10 -0.82 -12.60 1.97
CA LEU A 10 -1.13 -11.35 1.27
C LEU A 10 -1.13 -10.14 2.21
N ALA A 11 -1.56 -10.34 3.45
CA ALA A 11 -1.56 -9.29 4.45
C ALA A 11 -0.13 -8.86 4.84
N GLU A 12 0.81 -9.81 4.88
CA GLU A 12 2.20 -9.60 5.29
C GLU A 12 3.10 -9.07 4.16
N LEU A 13 2.70 -9.24 2.89
CA LEU A 13 3.49 -8.84 1.73
C LEU A 13 3.82 -7.34 1.70
N GLY A 14 2.91 -6.48 2.16
CA GLY A 14 3.14 -5.06 2.27
C GLY A 14 4.28 -4.73 3.25
N ALA A 15 4.27 -5.36 4.43
CA ALA A 15 5.33 -5.21 5.42
C ALA A 15 6.66 -5.79 4.91
N TYR A 16 6.61 -6.90 4.17
CA TYR A 16 7.79 -7.52 3.59
C TYR A 16 8.51 -6.64 2.58
N VAL A 17 7.78 -6.00 1.63
CA VAL A 17 8.42 -5.17 0.59
C VAL A 17 9.08 -3.91 1.15
N VAL A 18 8.63 -3.42 2.30
CA VAL A 18 9.24 -2.26 2.99
C VAL A 18 10.25 -2.68 4.07
N GLY A 19 10.49 -3.98 4.27
CA GLY A 19 11.45 -4.49 5.24
C GLY A 19 11.01 -4.37 6.70
N ALA A 20 9.70 -4.35 6.98
CA ALA A 20 9.12 -4.19 8.31
C ALA A 20 8.82 -5.50 9.06
N LEU A 21 9.07 -6.66 8.45
CA LEU A 21 8.89 -7.97 9.10
C LEU A 21 10.10 -8.35 9.94
N GLU A 22 9.88 -9.15 10.98
CA GLU A 22 10.97 -9.78 11.72
C GLU A 22 11.76 -10.76 10.81
N PRO A 23 13.04 -11.04 11.11
CA PRO A 23 13.89 -11.83 10.22
C PRO A 23 13.37 -13.24 9.90
N ASP A 24 12.73 -13.89 10.87
CA ASP A 24 12.13 -15.22 10.78
C ASP A 24 10.82 -15.20 9.98
N GLU A 25 9.95 -14.21 10.22
CA GLU A 25 8.74 -13.95 9.41
C GLU A 25 9.11 -13.71 7.94
N ALA A 26 10.08 -12.83 7.71
CA ALA A 26 10.59 -12.54 6.37
C ALA A 26 11.16 -13.80 5.69
N GLN A 27 11.80 -14.69 6.44
CA GLN A 27 12.30 -15.96 5.90
C GLN A 27 11.15 -16.92 5.56
N ALA A 28 10.13 -16.99 6.40
CA ALA A 28 8.96 -17.82 6.15
C ALA A 28 8.22 -17.37 4.88
N LEU A 29 7.99 -16.06 4.74
CA LEU A 29 7.36 -15.50 3.55
C LEU A 29 8.24 -15.65 2.29
N ARG A 30 9.57 -15.51 2.39
CA ARG A 30 10.48 -15.82 1.27
C ARG A 30 10.35 -17.26 0.77
N ARG A 31 10.24 -18.23 1.67
CA ARG A 31 10.03 -19.64 1.29
C ARG A 31 8.70 -19.82 0.56
N HIS A 32 7.63 -19.17 1.03
CA HIS A 32 6.33 -19.22 0.39
C HIS A 32 6.32 -18.55 -0.99
N LEU A 33 6.98 -17.39 -1.13
CA LEU A 33 7.16 -16.70 -2.41
C LEU A 33 7.89 -17.57 -3.44
N GLY A 34 8.75 -18.48 -3.01
CA GLY A 34 9.42 -19.43 -3.90
C GLY A 34 8.48 -20.43 -4.58
N THR A 35 7.25 -20.61 -4.08
CA THR A 35 6.33 -21.67 -4.55
C THR A 35 4.93 -21.19 -4.91
N CYS A 36 4.53 -19.97 -4.50
CA CYS A 36 3.18 -19.46 -4.71
C CYS A 36 3.11 -18.40 -5.83
N PRO A 37 2.52 -18.71 -7.00
CA PRO A 37 2.42 -17.75 -8.11
C PRO A 37 1.52 -16.55 -7.79
N VAL A 38 0.51 -16.72 -6.92
CA VAL A 38 -0.38 -15.61 -6.48
C VAL A 38 0.43 -14.56 -5.69
N CYS A 39 1.20 -15.01 -4.70
CA CYS A 39 2.04 -14.09 -3.92
C CYS A 39 3.18 -13.50 -4.75
N GLN A 40 3.71 -14.21 -5.76
CA GLN A 40 4.70 -13.67 -6.69
C GLN A 40 4.14 -12.51 -7.52
N ALA A 41 2.92 -12.66 -8.05
CA ALA A 41 2.25 -11.60 -8.80
C ALA A 41 2.04 -10.35 -7.93
N GLN A 42 1.49 -10.54 -6.71
CA GLN A 42 1.29 -9.43 -5.78
C GLN A 42 2.61 -8.79 -5.33
N TYR A 43 3.67 -9.58 -5.11
CA TYR A 43 4.99 -9.07 -4.78
C TYR A 43 5.55 -8.18 -5.90
N ALA A 44 5.35 -8.53 -7.17
CA ALA A 44 5.81 -7.73 -8.30
C ALA A 44 5.10 -6.36 -8.37
N GLU A 45 3.79 -6.33 -8.13
CA GLU A 45 3.02 -5.09 -8.05
C GLU A 45 3.51 -4.19 -6.91
N LEU A 46 3.61 -4.75 -5.70
CA LEU A 46 4.01 -4.01 -4.50
C LEU A 46 5.47 -3.54 -4.54
N SER A 47 6.37 -4.35 -5.12
CA SER A 47 7.80 -4.00 -5.24
C SER A 47 8.03 -2.75 -6.08
N SER A 48 7.17 -2.50 -7.07
CA SER A 48 7.24 -1.29 -7.89
C SER A 48 6.94 -0.04 -7.05
N ALA A 49 5.91 -0.10 -6.20
CA ALA A 49 5.57 0.98 -5.28
C ALA A 49 6.64 1.17 -4.19
N ALA A 50 7.14 0.06 -3.62
CA ALA A 50 8.23 0.10 -2.64
C ALA A 50 9.51 0.74 -3.21
N GLY A 51 9.83 0.47 -4.47
CA GLY A 51 10.96 1.11 -5.16
C GLY A 51 10.83 2.63 -5.25
N LEU A 52 9.62 3.16 -5.44
CA LEU A 52 9.38 4.60 -5.41
C LEU A 52 9.52 5.16 -3.99
N LEU A 53 8.98 4.47 -2.98
CA LEU A 53 9.12 4.88 -1.58
C LEU A 53 10.59 4.93 -1.14
N ALA A 54 11.44 4.02 -1.64
CA ALA A 54 12.87 4.01 -1.36
C ALA A 54 13.62 5.25 -1.90
N THR A 55 13.01 6.04 -2.80
CA THR A 55 13.58 7.31 -3.28
C THR A 55 13.25 8.49 -2.38
N VAL A 56 12.31 8.33 -1.45
CA VAL A 56 11.93 9.37 -0.51
C VAL A 56 13.04 9.52 0.53
N PRO A 57 13.60 10.72 0.72
CA PRO A 57 14.71 10.90 1.64
C PRO A 57 14.24 10.81 3.10
N ALA A 58 15.11 10.36 4.00
CA ALA A 58 14.76 10.03 5.39
C ALA A 58 14.16 11.23 6.14
N GLU A 59 14.66 12.44 5.88
CA GLU A 59 14.15 13.69 6.47
C GLU A 59 12.67 13.98 6.18
N ALA A 60 12.10 13.40 5.11
CA ALA A 60 10.68 13.51 4.83
C ALA A 60 9.83 12.71 5.84
N PHE A 61 10.41 11.71 6.50
CA PHE A 61 9.77 10.89 7.53
C PHE A 61 10.00 11.44 8.95
N GLU A 62 11.11 12.14 9.19
CA GLU A 62 11.46 12.77 10.48
C GLU A 62 10.47 13.87 10.91
N ALA A 63 9.75 14.47 9.95
CA ALA A 63 8.69 15.45 10.24
C ALA A 63 7.47 14.86 10.99
N ALA A 64 7.42 13.54 11.19
CA ALA A 64 6.27 12.83 11.74
C ALA A 64 6.29 12.67 13.28
N ASP A 65 7.36 13.06 13.98
CA ASP A 65 7.43 12.98 15.46
C ASP A 65 6.65 14.12 16.17
N GLY A 66 6.07 15.03 15.38
CA GLY A 66 5.14 16.05 15.85
C GLY A 66 4.25 16.50 14.70
N ARG A 67 3.06 15.88 14.55
CA ARG A 67 2.06 16.18 13.52
C ARG A 67 1.89 17.70 13.33
N SER A 68 2.56 18.25 12.33
CA SER A 68 2.31 19.62 11.89
C SER A 68 1.01 19.64 11.08
N ALA A 69 0.21 20.69 11.25
CA ALA A 69 -1.05 20.86 10.51
C ALA A 69 -0.85 20.84 8.98
N ALA A 70 0.35 21.17 8.51
CA ALA A 70 0.73 21.12 7.10
C ALA A 70 0.86 19.69 6.54
N HIS A 71 1.13 18.68 7.37
CA HIS A 71 1.17 17.27 6.95
C HIS A 71 -0.22 16.60 7.01
N LEU A 72 -1.12 17.12 7.85
CA LEU A 72 -2.54 16.72 7.92
C LEU A 72 -3.40 17.41 6.87
N ALA A 73 -3.04 18.63 6.48
CA ALA A 73 -3.51 19.23 5.25
C ALA A 73 -2.90 18.38 4.13
N GLY A 74 -3.65 17.37 3.68
CA GLY A 74 -3.23 16.51 2.59
C GLY A 74 -2.78 17.31 1.37
N PRO A 75 -2.26 16.62 0.34
CA PRO A 75 -1.62 17.31 -0.75
C PRO A 75 -2.54 18.32 -1.45
N ASP A 76 -1.98 19.40 -2.00
CA ASP A 76 -2.71 20.45 -2.71
C ASP A 76 -3.80 19.83 -3.63
N PRO A 77 -5.08 20.20 -3.48
CA PRO A 77 -6.16 19.67 -4.33
C PRO A 77 -5.86 19.77 -5.83
N ALA A 78 -5.17 20.82 -6.27
CA ALA A 78 -4.79 20.96 -7.67
C ALA A 78 -3.73 19.92 -8.09
N MET A 79 -2.86 19.48 -7.16
CA MET A 79 -1.96 18.37 -7.42
C MET A 79 -2.71 17.05 -7.59
N TRP A 80 -3.72 16.79 -6.75
CA TRP A 80 -4.57 15.60 -6.91
C TRP A 80 -5.29 15.56 -8.25
N GLU A 81 -5.78 16.71 -8.71
CA GLU A 81 -6.41 16.85 -10.03
C GLU A 81 -5.43 16.46 -11.15
N ARG A 82 -4.22 17.01 -11.12
CA ARG A 82 -3.17 16.69 -12.10
C ARG A 82 -2.81 15.20 -12.09
N LEU A 83 -2.75 14.56 -10.92
CA LEU A 83 -2.47 13.12 -10.81
C LEU A 83 -3.60 12.26 -11.39
N ARG A 84 -4.87 12.58 -11.09
CA ARG A 84 -6.04 11.86 -11.63
C ARG A 84 -6.10 11.95 -13.16
N ALA A 85 -5.92 13.16 -13.70
CA ALA A 85 -5.86 13.39 -15.14
C ALA A 85 -4.75 12.57 -15.82
N ARG A 86 -3.55 12.52 -15.22
CA ARG A 86 -2.42 11.75 -15.77
C ARG A 86 -2.62 10.24 -15.70
N ALA A 87 -3.30 9.76 -14.67
CA ALA A 87 -3.62 8.35 -14.48
C ALA A 87 -4.82 7.88 -15.32
N GLY A 88 -5.55 8.80 -15.97
CA GLY A 88 -6.79 8.48 -16.68
C GLY A 88 -7.91 8.00 -15.75
N LEU A 89 -7.82 8.30 -14.45
CA LEU A 89 -8.86 7.98 -13.48
C LEU A 89 -9.96 9.03 -13.64
N ALA A 90 -11.14 8.61 -14.10
CA ALA A 90 -12.32 9.48 -14.14
C ALA A 90 -12.59 10.05 -12.72
N ASP A 91 -13.17 11.25 -12.66
CA ASP A 91 -13.60 11.83 -11.39
C ASP A 91 -14.40 10.79 -10.61
N ALA A 92 -13.96 10.51 -9.38
CA ALA A 92 -14.60 9.51 -8.54
C ALA A 92 -16.07 9.91 -8.37
N ALA A 93 -16.95 9.20 -9.08
CA ALA A 93 -18.37 9.25 -8.81
C ALA A 93 -18.59 8.99 -7.31
N GLN A 94 -19.48 9.80 -6.73
CA GLN A 94 -19.79 9.96 -5.31
C GLN A 94 -19.62 8.70 -4.45
N PRO A 95 -19.19 8.83 -3.17
CA PRO A 95 -19.09 7.68 -2.28
C PRO A 95 -20.43 6.95 -2.22
N ALA A 96 -20.46 5.69 -2.65
CA ALA A 96 -21.62 4.84 -2.49
C ALA A 96 -21.95 4.76 -1.00
N THR A 97 -23.06 5.37 -0.59
CA THR A 97 -23.56 5.32 0.78
C THR A 97 -23.81 3.86 1.13
N ARG A 98 -23.03 3.30 2.06
CA ARG A 98 -23.26 1.95 2.59
C ARG A 98 -24.63 1.95 3.30
N PRO A 99 -25.61 1.11 2.90
CA PRO A 99 -26.88 1.05 3.60
C PRO A 99 -26.67 0.58 5.05
N ALA A 100 -27.44 1.16 5.98
CA ALA A 100 -27.39 0.80 7.39
C ALA A 100 -27.90 -0.65 7.61
N PRO A 101 -27.27 -1.44 8.50
CA PRO A 101 -27.79 -2.75 8.85
C PRO A 101 -29.11 -2.62 9.64
N THR A 102 -30.06 -3.50 9.35
CA THR A 102 -31.38 -3.59 10.00
C THR A 102 -31.31 -4.37 11.31
#